data_AF-A0A9D5M4T0-F1
#
_entry.id   AF-A0A9D5M4T0-F1
#
_cell.length_a   1.000
_cell.length_b   1.000
_cell.length_c   1.000
_cell.angle_alpha   90.00
_cell.angle_beta   90.00
_cell.angle_gamma   90.00
#
_symmetry.space_group_name_H-M   'P 1'
#
loop_
_entity.id
_entity.type
_entity.pdbx_description
1 polymer ?
#
loop_
_entity_poly.entity_id
_entity_poly.type
_entity_poly.pdbx_seq_one_letter_code
_entity_poly.pdbx_strand_id
1 'polypeptide(L)'
;MDLKLECREEVLRRFPDYDPNRGTTFITFIHRFIIDTMLRFRMSEEFYSFDSLSEYKDARRIMQLYTECYGDSEKTIRLFAEQSGCSEKTAAEKLKAAWRQRNRLLPRKINDEGEDWEQDDELIPDYWDYASILWDGMEAEKVNQAFWGKSMSYRDQTLLEQRNAICMTCGRVRSMSKRMSFDELATLFEGCGPSGAERAYNRAVEKLLLELVRLGQLHCVQIRQESVQRIGKKITAAVYAYQVDNDGEWGSIQFDLQEKTAWVETFAEHDLRDTWTVTDAAIQAVLESDNGKLPKKMLIPVDLERY
;
A
#
# COMPACT_ATOMS: atom_id res chain seq x y z
N MET A 1 -8.22 -30.42 13.18
CA MET A 1 -7.70 -31.64 12.52
C MET A 1 -7.11 -31.23 11.18
N ASP A 2 -6.09 -31.92 10.68
CA ASP A 2 -5.54 -31.65 9.33
C ASP A 2 -6.42 -32.35 8.28
N LEU A 3 -6.90 -31.60 7.29
CA LEU A 3 -7.70 -32.09 6.15
C LEU A 3 -7.11 -33.36 5.50
N LYS A 4 -5.77 -33.42 5.40
CA LYS A 4 -5.08 -34.58 4.82
C LYS A 4 -5.20 -35.83 5.69
N LEU A 5 -5.23 -35.66 7.01
CA LEU A 5 -5.40 -36.76 7.96
C LEU A 5 -6.82 -37.31 7.90
N GLU A 6 -7.84 -36.46 7.84
CA GLU A 6 -9.24 -36.90 7.71
C GLU A 6 -9.51 -37.63 6.40
N CYS A 7 -8.95 -37.14 5.29
CA CYS A 7 -9.07 -37.83 4.00
C CYS A 7 -8.38 -39.20 4.04
N ARG A 8 -7.21 -39.30 4.68
CA ARG A 8 -6.48 -40.57 4.85
C ARG A 8 -7.26 -41.57 5.70
N GLU A 9 -7.88 -41.10 6.78
CA GLU A 9 -8.72 -41.93 7.64
C GLU A 9 -9.92 -42.49 6.89
N GLU A 10 -10.62 -41.67 6.10
CA GLU A 10 -11.76 -42.14 5.30
C GLU A 10 -11.32 -43.16 4.23
N VAL A 11 -10.14 -42.99 3.62
CA VAL A 11 -9.55 -43.98 2.70
C VAL A 11 -9.35 -45.32 3.41
N LEU A 12 -8.77 -45.32 4.61
CA LEU A 12 -8.53 -46.54 5.39
C LEU A 12 -9.86 -47.19 5.83
N ARG A 13 -10.85 -46.39 6.23
CA ARG A 13 -12.16 -46.87 6.66
C ARG A 13 -12.94 -47.56 5.55
N ARG A 14 -12.80 -47.08 4.30
CA ARG A 14 -13.52 -47.60 3.12
C ARG A 14 -12.74 -48.64 2.33
N PHE A 15 -11.45 -48.82 2.61
CA PHE A 15 -10.62 -49.82 1.94
C PHE A 15 -11.20 -51.25 2.03
N PRO A 16 -11.76 -51.71 3.18
CA PRO A 16 -12.37 -53.04 3.27
C PRO A 16 -13.65 -53.21 2.44
N ASP A 17 -14.36 -52.13 2.15
CA ASP A 17 -15.63 -52.14 1.40
C ASP A 17 -15.41 -52.23 -0.13
N TYR A 18 -14.16 -52.11 -0.59
CA TYR A 18 -13.83 -52.13 -2.00
C TYR A 18 -13.75 -53.55 -2.55
N ASP A 19 -14.54 -53.83 -3.59
CA ASP A 19 -14.55 -55.09 -4.32
C ASP A 19 -13.87 -54.93 -5.70
N PRO A 20 -12.67 -55.49 -5.90
CA PRO A 20 -11.95 -55.40 -7.17
C PRO A 20 -12.68 -56.04 -8.36
N ASN A 21 -13.64 -56.95 -8.10
CA ASN A 21 -14.33 -57.68 -9.17
C ASN A 21 -15.45 -56.86 -9.83
N ARG A 22 -15.79 -55.67 -9.31
CA ARG A 22 -16.81 -54.78 -9.88
C ARG A 22 -16.34 -53.97 -11.08
N GLY A 23 -15.06 -54.07 -11.46
CA GLY A 23 -14.50 -53.44 -12.66
C GLY A 23 -14.27 -51.93 -12.56
N THR A 24 -14.51 -51.31 -11.41
CA THR A 24 -14.18 -49.90 -11.15
C THR A 24 -12.81 -49.78 -10.49
N THR A 25 -12.04 -48.74 -10.82
CA THR A 25 -10.76 -48.49 -10.13
C THR A 25 -11.02 -48.01 -8.71
N PHE A 26 -10.11 -48.35 -7.78
CA PHE A 26 -10.19 -47.92 -6.38
C PHE A 26 -10.31 -46.39 -6.25
N ILE A 27 -9.59 -45.64 -7.09
CA ILE A 27 -9.65 -44.17 -7.10
C ILE A 27 -11.07 -43.69 -7.40
N THR A 28 -11.72 -44.23 -8.43
CA THR A 28 -13.10 -43.85 -8.78
C THR A 28 -14.10 -44.20 -7.68
N PHE A 29 -13.90 -45.33 -7.00
CA PHE A 29 -14.70 -45.72 -5.84
C PHE A 29 -14.55 -44.73 -4.68
N ILE A 30 -13.32 -44.37 -4.32
CA ILE A 30 -13.03 -43.56 -3.13
C ILE A 30 -13.24 -42.06 -3.36
N HIS A 31 -13.18 -41.59 -4.60
CA HIS A 31 -13.24 -40.18 -4.99
C HIS A 31 -14.44 -39.44 -4.39
N ARG A 32 -15.64 -40.04 -4.45
CA ARG A 32 -16.84 -39.43 -3.87
C ARG A 32 -16.73 -39.24 -2.35
N PHE A 33 -16.15 -40.21 -1.66
CA PHE A 33 -15.98 -40.16 -0.21
C PHE A 33 -14.94 -39.12 0.20
N ILE A 34 -13.83 -39.02 -0.54
CA ILE A 34 -12.81 -37.99 -0.28
C ILE A 34 -13.41 -36.59 -0.49
N ILE A 35 -14.14 -36.35 -1.59
CA ILE A 35 -14.81 -35.07 -1.83
C ILE A 35 -15.81 -34.76 -0.70
N ASP A 36 -16.59 -35.74 -0.27
CA ASP A 36 -17.54 -35.56 0.82
C ASP A 36 -16.86 -35.20 2.13
N THR A 37 -15.72 -35.83 2.44
CA THR A 37 -14.89 -35.48 3.60
C THR A 37 -14.33 -34.07 3.49
N MET A 38 -13.77 -33.70 2.33
CA MET A 38 -13.25 -32.35 2.09
C MET A 38 -14.35 -31.28 2.24
N LEU A 39 -15.56 -31.56 1.75
CA LEU A 39 -16.70 -30.65 1.87
C LEU A 39 -17.20 -30.55 3.31
N ARG A 40 -17.21 -31.65 4.08
CA ARG A 40 -17.53 -31.58 5.52
C ARG A 40 -16.50 -30.77 6.29
N PHE A 41 -15.21 -30.95 5.98
CA PHE A 41 -14.14 -30.18 6.58
C PHE A 41 -14.34 -28.68 6.31
N ARG A 42 -14.57 -28.29 5.05
CA ARG A 42 -14.89 -26.89 4.70
C ARG A 42 -16.17 -26.37 5.36
N MET A 43 -17.21 -27.19 5.41
CA MET A 43 -18.46 -26.87 6.11
C MET A 43 -18.22 -26.61 7.61
N SER A 44 -17.23 -27.29 8.23
CA SER A 44 -16.86 -27.06 9.63
C SER A 44 -15.99 -25.82 9.86
N GLU A 45 -15.19 -25.41 8.87
CA GLU A 45 -14.42 -24.16 8.92
C GLU A 45 -15.28 -22.93 8.63
N GLU A 46 -16.27 -23.07 7.76
CA GLU A 46 -17.20 -22.02 7.39
C GLU A 46 -18.24 -21.81 8.51
N PHE A 47 -18.26 -20.63 9.14
CA PHE A 47 -19.08 -20.30 10.33
C PHE A 47 -20.62 -20.29 10.11
N TYR A 48 -21.10 -20.79 8.97
CA TYR A 48 -22.53 -20.86 8.62
C TYR A 48 -23.02 -22.29 8.82
N SER A 49 -23.82 -22.50 9.85
CA SER A 49 -24.35 -23.82 10.19
C SER A 49 -25.36 -24.27 9.13
N PHE A 50 -24.93 -25.17 8.24
CA PHE A 50 -25.84 -26.03 7.49
C PHE A 50 -26.12 -27.28 8.32
N ASP A 51 -27.37 -27.72 8.36
CA ASP A 51 -27.78 -28.87 9.17
C ASP A 51 -27.31 -30.19 8.56
N SER A 52 -27.00 -30.20 7.25
CA SER A 52 -26.48 -31.37 6.56
C SER A 52 -25.49 -31.06 5.42
N LEU A 53 -24.64 -32.03 5.11
CA LEU A 53 -23.75 -31.98 3.93
C LEU A 53 -24.54 -31.86 2.61
N SER A 54 -25.77 -32.38 2.57
CA SER A 54 -26.63 -32.28 1.37
C SER A 54 -27.04 -30.83 1.13
N GLU A 55 -27.44 -30.11 2.18
CA GLU A 55 -27.79 -28.69 2.09
C GLU A 55 -26.58 -27.84 1.70
N TYR A 56 -25.41 -28.17 2.24
CA TYR A 56 -24.17 -27.52 1.86
C TYR A 56 -23.85 -27.68 0.37
N LYS A 57 -24.01 -28.90 -0.17
CA LYS A 57 -23.83 -29.18 -1.60
C LYS A 57 -24.84 -28.44 -2.46
N ASP A 58 -26.10 -28.37 -2.02
CA ASP A 58 -27.15 -27.61 -2.70
C ASP A 58 -26.82 -26.11 -2.74
N ALA A 59 -26.32 -25.55 -1.64
CA ALA A 59 -25.91 -24.15 -1.56
C ALA A 59 -24.76 -23.83 -2.53
N ARG A 60 -23.77 -24.72 -2.65
CA ARG A 60 -22.69 -24.55 -3.64
C ARG A 60 -23.20 -24.70 -5.08
N ARG A 61 -24.09 -25.66 -5.31
CA ARG A 61 -24.69 -25.92 -6.64
C ARG A 61 -25.55 -24.75 -7.11
N ILE A 62 -26.39 -24.17 -6.24
CA ILE A 62 -27.24 -23.03 -6.62
C ILE A 62 -26.40 -21.77 -6.90
N MET A 63 -25.29 -21.58 -6.17
CA MET A 63 -24.36 -20.48 -6.43
C MET A 63 -23.57 -20.66 -7.74
N GLN A 64 -23.25 -21.90 -8.09
CA GLN A 64 -22.68 -22.23 -9.40
C GLN A 64 -23.67 -21.86 -10.52
N LEU A 65 -24.93 -22.31 -10.41
CA LEU A 65 -25.98 -21.97 -11.37
C LEU A 65 -26.23 -20.46 -11.46
N TYR A 66 -26.15 -19.75 -10.34
CA TYR A 66 -26.23 -18.29 -10.31
C TYR A 66 -25.15 -17.62 -11.18
N THR A 67 -23.93 -18.16 -11.13
CA THR A 67 -22.81 -17.70 -11.95
C THR A 67 -23.04 -18.02 -13.43
N GLU A 68 -23.50 -19.23 -13.74
CA GLU A 68 -23.87 -19.64 -15.11
C GLU A 68 -25.04 -18.81 -15.68
N CYS A 69 -25.90 -18.27 -14.81
CA CYS A 69 -27.00 -17.37 -15.16
C CYS A 69 -26.61 -15.88 -15.19
N TYR A 70 -25.31 -15.54 -15.19
CA TYR A 70 -24.80 -14.15 -15.22
C TYR A 70 -25.34 -13.25 -14.09
N GLY A 71 -25.70 -13.84 -12.95
CA GLY A 71 -26.20 -13.10 -11.81
C GLY A 71 -27.71 -12.83 -11.79
N ASP A 72 -28.49 -13.48 -12.66
CA ASP A 72 -29.95 -13.42 -12.63
C ASP A 72 -30.54 -14.36 -11.57
N SER A 73 -31.13 -13.79 -10.51
CA SER A 73 -31.71 -14.53 -9.39
C SER A 73 -32.97 -15.30 -9.77
N GLU A 74 -33.86 -14.73 -10.58
CA GLU A 74 -35.15 -15.38 -10.91
C GLU A 74 -34.94 -16.59 -11.81
N LYS A 75 -34.07 -16.44 -12.82
CA LYS A 75 -33.69 -17.54 -13.72
C LYS A 75 -33.00 -18.67 -12.96
N THR A 76 -32.13 -18.32 -12.01
CA THR A 76 -31.44 -19.30 -11.15
C THR A 76 -32.42 -20.09 -10.27
N ILE A 77 -33.39 -19.41 -9.66
CA ILE A 77 -34.40 -20.04 -8.80
C ILE A 77 -35.24 -21.05 -9.60
N ARG A 78 -35.70 -20.67 -10.79
CA ARG A 78 -36.48 -21.56 -11.66
C ARG A 78 -35.69 -22.79 -12.10
N LEU A 79 -34.48 -22.59 -12.62
CA LEU A 79 -33.62 -23.69 -13.08
C LEU A 79 -33.22 -24.63 -11.93
N PHE A 80 -32.93 -24.08 -10.75
CA PHE A 80 -32.63 -24.89 -9.58
C PHE A 80 -33.85 -25.70 -9.13
N ALA A 81 -35.03 -25.08 -9.06
CA ALA A 81 -36.29 -25.74 -8.71
C ALA A 81 -36.61 -26.90 -9.66
N GLU A 82 -36.46 -26.69 -10.98
CA GLU A 82 -36.64 -27.74 -11.99
C GLU A 82 -35.64 -28.90 -11.84
N GLN A 83 -34.36 -28.60 -11.60
CA GLN A 83 -33.30 -29.61 -11.48
C GLN A 83 -33.33 -30.42 -10.18
N SER A 84 -33.84 -29.84 -9.10
CA SER A 84 -33.88 -30.44 -7.76
C SER A 84 -35.27 -30.94 -7.35
N GLY A 85 -36.30 -30.66 -8.16
CA GLY A 85 -37.69 -31.01 -7.87
C GLY A 85 -38.26 -30.27 -6.65
N CYS A 86 -37.67 -29.13 -6.25
CA CYS A 86 -38.11 -28.37 -5.08
C CYS A 86 -38.99 -27.17 -5.48
N SER A 87 -39.70 -26.58 -4.52
CA SER A 87 -40.52 -25.39 -4.78
C SER A 87 -39.65 -24.15 -5.02
N GLU A 88 -40.11 -23.21 -5.85
CA GLU A 88 -39.39 -21.95 -6.11
C GLU A 88 -39.12 -21.16 -4.81
N LYS A 89 -40.00 -21.26 -3.82
CA LYS A 89 -39.80 -20.63 -2.49
C LYS A 89 -38.60 -21.24 -1.76
N THR A 90 -38.50 -22.57 -1.74
CA THR A 90 -37.38 -23.29 -1.13
C THR A 90 -36.07 -23.04 -1.88
N ALA A 91 -36.12 -22.94 -3.21
CA ALA A 91 -34.96 -22.57 -4.03
C ALA A 91 -34.48 -21.14 -3.73
N ALA A 92 -35.41 -20.18 -3.55
CA ALA A 92 -35.08 -18.82 -3.15
C ALA A 92 -34.44 -18.75 -1.75
N GLU A 93 -34.93 -19.54 -0.79
CA GLU A 93 -34.34 -19.66 0.55
C GLU A 93 -32.92 -20.24 0.48
N LYS A 94 -32.69 -21.28 -0.33
CA LYS A 94 -31.36 -21.87 -0.55
C LYS A 94 -30.41 -20.88 -1.23
N LEU A 95 -30.88 -20.11 -2.20
CA LEU A 95 -30.08 -19.06 -2.85
C LEU A 95 -29.69 -17.98 -1.84
N LYS A 96 -30.64 -17.55 -0.99
CA LYS A 96 -30.39 -16.59 0.10
C LYS A 96 -29.38 -17.13 1.12
N ALA A 97 -29.47 -18.41 1.49
CA ALA A 97 -28.50 -19.06 2.38
C ALA A 97 -27.09 -19.10 1.76
N ALA A 98 -26.98 -19.47 0.48
CA ALA A 98 -25.71 -19.47 -0.25
C ALA A 98 -25.12 -18.07 -0.39
N TRP A 99 -25.96 -17.05 -0.61
CA TRP A 99 -25.54 -15.65 -0.62
C TRP A 99 -25.04 -15.17 0.74
N ARG A 100 -25.70 -15.54 1.83
CA ARG A 100 -25.25 -15.22 3.20
C ARG A 100 -23.90 -15.87 3.51
N GLN A 101 -23.69 -17.10 3.06
CA GLN A 101 -22.39 -17.78 3.15
C GLN A 101 -21.31 -17.02 2.37
N ARG A 102 -21.59 -16.58 1.13
CA ARG A 102 -20.66 -15.83 0.28
C ARG A 102 -20.37 -14.42 0.81
N ASN A 103 -21.35 -13.74 1.41
CA ASN A 103 -21.30 -12.33 1.78
C ASN A 103 -21.05 -12.06 3.28
N ARG A 104 -20.69 -13.06 4.09
CA ARG A 104 -20.24 -12.81 5.47
C ARG A 104 -18.85 -12.16 5.43
N LEU A 105 -18.61 -10.90 5.85
CA LEU A 105 -18.90 -10.24 7.14
C LEU A 105 -18.60 -11.16 8.32
N LEU A 106 -17.56 -10.79 9.09
CA LEU A 106 -17.00 -11.50 10.24
C LEU A 106 -18.08 -12.11 11.16
N PRO A 107 -17.83 -13.27 11.78
CA PRO A 107 -18.88 -14.01 12.46
C PRO A 107 -19.46 -13.24 13.66
N ARG A 108 -20.79 -13.09 13.68
CA ARG A 108 -21.57 -12.79 14.89
C ARG A 108 -21.46 -14.00 15.82
N LYS A 109 -20.72 -13.88 16.92
CA LYS A 109 -20.67 -14.93 17.95
C LYS A 109 -22.00 -14.95 18.69
N ILE A 110 -22.67 -16.10 18.63
CA ILE A 110 -23.79 -16.43 19.52
C ILE A 110 -23.16 -17.25 20.64
N ASN A 111 -23.31 -16.83 21.89
CA ASN A 111 -22.95 -17.60 23.07
C ASN A 111 -24.06 -18.62 23.39
N ASP A 112 -23.68 -19.69 24.11
CA ASP A 112 -24.50 -20.89 24.39
C ASP A 112 -25.80 -20.63 25.19
N GLU A 113 -26.11 -19.39 25.53
CA GLU A 113 -27.30 -18.98 26.30
C GLU A 113 -28.36 -18.25 25.46
N GLY A 114 -28.14 -18.09 24.15
CA GLY A 114 -29.18 -17.59 23.23
C GLY A 114 -29.57 -16.11 23.42
N GLU A 115 -28.81 -15.35 24.21
CA GLU A 115 -28.98 -13.90 24.33
C GLU A 115 -28.22 -13.19 23.21
N ASP A 116 -28.97 -12.46 22.37
CA ASP A 116 -28.42 -11.49 21.44
C ASP A 116 -27.58 -10.50 22.27
N TRP A 117 -26.26 -10.53 22.12
CA TRP A 117 -25.47 -9.35 22.47
C TRP A 117 -26.02 -8.21 21.60
N GLU A 118 -26.66 -7.22 22.22
CA GLU A 118 -26.65 -5.87 21.66
C GLU A 118 -25.19 -5.60 21.33
N GLN A 119 -24.94 -5.39 20.05
CA GLN A 119 -23.65 -5.08 19.51
C GLN A 119 -23.15 -3.87 20.30
N ASP A 120 -22.16 -4.06 21.16
CA ASP A 120 -21.36 -2.94 21.61
C ASP A 120 -20.77 -2.40 20.30
N ASP A 121 -21.25 -1.23 19.91
CA ASP A 121 -20.84 -0.47 18.74
C ASP A 121 -19.38 0.02 18.92
N GLU A 122 -18.44 -0.88 19.22
CA GLU A 122 -17.09 -0.75 18.68
C GLU A 122 -17.18 -1.05 17.18
N LEU A 123 -17.87 -0.13 16.48
CA LEU A 123 -17.56 0.26 15.12
C LEU A 123 -16.04 0.21 15.02
N ILE A 124 -15.50 -0.73 14.24
CA ILE A 124 -14.25 -0.44 13.52
C ILE A 124 -14.52 0.93 12.91
N PRO A 125 -13.81 2.00 13.31
CA PRO A 125 -14.19 3.33 12.91
C PRO A 125 -14.23 3.35 11.38
N ASP A 126 -15.41 3.61 10.80
CA ASP A 126 -15.58 3.80 9.35
C ASP A 126 -14.93 5.12 8.88
N TYR A 127 -14.25 5.80 9.79
CA TYR A 127 -13.20 6.77 9.49
C TYR A 127 -11.97 5.98 9.03
N TRP A 128 -11.91 5.73 7.72
CA TRP A 128 -10.61 5.64 7.07
C TRP A 128 -9.94 6.98 7.30
N ASP A 129 -8.92 6.98 8.15
CA ASP A 129 -8.02 8.11 8.25
C ASP A 129 -7.14 8.13 7.01
N TYR A 130 -7.74 8.58 5.91
CA TYR A 130 -7.03 8.82 4.66
C TYR A 130 -5.83 9.72 4.90
N ALA A 131 -5.85 10.59 5.90
CA ALA A 131 -4.66 11.35 6.27
C ALA A 131 -3.60 10.37 6.79
N SER A 132 -3.84 9.59 7.85
CA SER A 132 -2.81 8.66 8.37
C SER A 132 -2.29 7.65 7.33
N ILE A 133 -3.14 7.20 6.40
CA ILE A 133 -2.78 6.25 5.33
C ILE A 133 -2.02 6.96 4.19
N LEU A 134 -2.44 8.16 3.78
CA LEU A 134 -1.75 8.94 2.74
C LEU A 134 -0.45 9.56 3.25
N TRP A 135 -0.37 9.84 4.55
CA TRP A 135 0.81 10.39 5.17
C TRP A 135 1.86 9.32 5.49
N ASP A 136 1.56 8.03 5.36
CA ASP A 136 2.48 6.88 5.38
C ASP A 136 3.70 7.09 6.32
N GLY A 137 3.41 7.27 7.61
CA GLY A 137 4.42 7.49 8.66
C GLY A 137 4.74 8.96 8.98
N MET A 138 4.33 9.93 8.16
CA MET A 138 4.42 11.35 8.48
C MET A 138 3.29 11.80 9.42
N GLU A 139 3.64 12.41 10.55
CA GLU A 139 2.62 12.96 11.46
C GLU A 139 2.06 14.27 10.90
N ALA A 140 0.77 14.27 10.54
CA ALA A 140 0.08 15.44 10.00
C ALA A 140 0.20 16.69 10.90
N GLU A 141 0.27 16.49 12.23
CA GLU A 141 0.53 17.56 13.19
C GLU A 141 1.90 18.22 12.96
N LYS A 142 2.96 17.41 12.76
CA LYS A 142 4.31 17.93 12.50
C LYS A 142 4.40 18.58 11.12
N VAL A 143 3.67 18.09 10.12
CA VAL A 143 3.56 18.76 8.80
C VAL A 143 2.90 20.13 8.95
N ASN A 144 1.80 20.21 9.69
CA ASN A 144 1.13 21.47 9.99
C ASN A 144 2.04 22.41 10.79
N GLN A 145 2.78 21.90 11.77
CA GLN A 145 3.74 22.68 12.55
C GLN A 145 4.87 23.25 11.69
N ALA A 146 5.41 22.46 10.75
CA ALA A 146 6.43 22.91 9.80
C ALA A 146 5.86 23.98 8.83
N PHE A 147 4.66 23.76 8.32
CA PHE A 147 4.03 24.63 7.33
C PHE A 147 3.58 25.98 7.91
N TRP A 148 2.95 25.97 9.09
CA TRP A 148 2.47 27.16 9.80
C TRP A 148 3.52 27.74 10.77
N GLY A 149 4.72 27.16 10.81
CA GLY A 149 5.81 27.58 11.68
C GLY A 149 6.40 28.95 11.32
N LYS A 150 7.22 29.50 12.23
CA LYS A 150 7.82 30.84 12.09
C LYS A 150 8.78 30.97 10.90
N SER A 151 9.35 29.88 10.42
CA SER A 151 10.30 29.86 9.30
C SER A 151 9.63 30.03 7.93
N MET A 152 8.33 29.74 7.86
CA MET A 152 7.53 29.86 6.65
C MET A 152 6.84 31.23 6.59
N SER A 153 7.13 32.00 5.54
CA SER A 153 6.41 33.24 5.30
C SER A 153 5.06 32.97 4.64
N TYR A 154 4.11 33.90 4.75
CA TYR A 154 2.83 33.83 4.02
C TYR A 154 3.02 33.64 2.51
N ARG A 155 4.08 34.25 1.96
CA ARG A 155 4.46 34.09 0.56
C ARG A 155 4.90 32.65 0.26
N ASP A 156 5.73 32.06 1.11
CA ASP A 156 6.19 30.67 0.94
C ASP A 156 5.02 29.68 1.02
N GLN A 157 4.13 29.87 2.00
CA GLN A 157 2.91 29.06 2.16
C GLN A 157 2.02 29.12 0.92
N THR A 158 1.74 30.33 0.44
CA THR A 158 0.90 30.54 -0.75
C THR A 158 1.54 29.89 -1.99
N LEU A 159 2.85 30.04 -2.18
CA LEU A 159 3.57 29.40 -3.29
C LEU A 159 3.41 27.88 -3.26
N LEU A 160 3.55 27.26 -2.09
CA LEU A 160 3.40 25.81 -1.92
C LEU A 160 1.96 25.34 -2.15
N GLU A 161 0.96 26.01 -1.59
CA GLU A 161 -0.45 25.67 -1.75
C GLU A 161 -0.92 25.78 -3.20
N GLN A 162 -0.67 26.94 -3.82
CA GLN A 162 -1.11 27.20 -5.19
C GLN A 162 -0.39 26.31 -6.21
N ARG A 163 0.91 26.03 -5.98
CA ARG A 163 1.67 25.15 -6.86
C ARG A 163 1.40 23.67 -6.62
N ASN A 164 0.89 23.24 -5.48
CA ASN A 164 0.51 21.84 -5.25
C ASN A 164 -1.00 21.60 -5.30
N ALA A 165 -1.78 22.64 -5.62
CA ALA A 165 -3.24 22.59 -5.69
C ALA A 165 -3.88 22.06 -4.40
N ILE A 166 -3.25 22.33 -3.25
CA ILE A 166 -3.69 21.89 -1.91
C ILE A 166 -3.96 23.10 -1.04
N CYS A 167 -4.92 22.99 -0.11
CA CYS A 167 -5.10 23.96 0.96
C CYS A 167 -4.75 23.30 2.29
N MET A 168 -3.72 23.80 2.96
CA MET A 168 -3.23 23.27 4.23
C MET A 168 -4.13 23.67 5.40
N THR A 169 -4.96 24.71 5.25
CA THR A 169 -5.94 25.11 6.28
C THR A 169 -7.12 24.15 6.39
N CYS A 170 -7.63 23.66 5.25
CA CYS A 170 -8.84 22.82 5.23
C CYS A 170 -8.61 21.41 4.67
N GLY A 171 -7.37 21.05 4.32
CA GLY A 171 -6.99 19.75 3.76
C GLY A 171 -7.54 19.48 2.35
N ARG A 172 -8.21 20.44 1.70
CA ARG A 172 -8.83 20.21 0.39
C ARG A 172 -7.79 20.19 -0.70
N VAL A 173 -7.70 19.07 -1.41
CA VAL A 173 -6.93 18.92 -2.64
C VAL A 173 -7.84 19.28 -3.83
N ARG A 174 -7.37 20.19 -4.68
CA ARG A 174 -8.01 20.57 -5.95
C ARG A 174 -7.44 19.68 -7.06
N SER A 175 -8.20 19.55 -8.16
CA SER A 175 -7.71 18.89 -9.37
C SER A 175 -6.36 19.48 -9.80
N MET A 176 -5.43 18.62 -10.23
CA MET A 176 -4.12 19.01 -10.76
C MET A 176 -4.22 19.98 -11.95
N SER A 177 -5.34 19.99 -12.67
CA SER A 177 -5.59 20.97 -13.74
C SER A 177 -5.76 22.42 -13.24
N LYS A 178 -6.01 22.62 -11.94
CA LYS A 178 -6.09 23.94 -11.28
C LYS A 178 -4.78 24.36 -10.64
N ARG A 179 -3.70 23.59 -10.82
CA ARG A 179 -2.36 23.92 -10.35
C ARG A 179 -1.87 25.18 -11.05
N MET A 180 -1.44 26.17 -10.28
CA MET A 180 -0.91 27.40 -10.88
C MET A 180 0.44 27.15 -11.57
N SER A 181 0.61 27.73 -12.75
CA SER A 181 1.90 27.77 -13.46
C SER A 181 2.86 28.75 -12.79
N PHE A 182 4.16 28.68 -13.10
CA PHE A 182 5.10 29.66 -12.57
C PHE A 182 4.85 31.08 -13.12
N ASP A 183 4.25 31.21 -14.31
CA ASP A 183 3.81 32.50 -14.85
C ASP A 183 2.66 33.10 -14.02
N GLU A 184 1.69 32.27 -13.64
CA GLU A 184 0.55 32.70 -12.82
C GLU A 184 1.00 33.02 -11.38
N LEU A 185 1.91 32.23 -10.81
CA LEU A 185 2.50 32.50 -9.49
C LEU A 185 3.34 33.78 -9.48
N ALA A 186 4.06 34.06 -10.58
CA ALA A 186 4.79 35.31 -10.74
C ALA A 186 3.84 36.52 -10.76
N THR A 187 2.66 36.36 -11.35
CA THR A 187 1.62 37.41 -11.40
C THR A 187 1.02 37.70 -10.02
N LEU A 188 0.83 36.67 -9.18
CA LEU A 188 0.32 36.84 -7.80
C LEU A 188 1.22 37.70 -6.92
N PHE A 189 2.52 37.65 -7.14
CA PHE A 189 3.51 38.39 -6.38
C PHE A 189 4.24 39.37 -7.30
N GLU A 190 3.55 40.48 -7.59
CA GLU A 190 4.02 41.60 -8.42
C GLU A 190 5.53 41.84 -8.28
N GLY A 191 6.25 41.90 -9.42
CA GLY A 191 7.70 42.16 -9.44
C GLY A 191 8.60 40.92 -9.52
N CYS A 192 8.06 39.73 -9.82
CA CYS A 192 8.87 38.54 -10.15
C CYS A 192 8.57 38.06 -11.56
N GLY A 193 9.59 37.60 -12.28
CA GLY A 193 9.39 36.81 -13.50
C GLY A 193 9.14 35.33 -13.17
N PRO A 194 8.79 34.50 -14.17
CA PRO A 194 8.48 33.08 -13.97
C PRO A 194 9.63 32.30 -13.32
N SER A 195 10.87 32.55 -13.76
CA SER A 195 12.08 31.98 -13.15
C SER A 195 12.34 32.49 -11.73
N GLY A 196 11.87 33.69 -11.40
CA GLY A 196 11.88 34.23 -10.03
C GLY A 196 10.91 33.48 -9.12
N ALA A 197 9.69 33.22 -9.62
CA ALA A 197 8.68 32.46 -8.92
C ALA A 197 9.11 31.01 -8.69
N GLU A 198 9.70 30.36 -9.69
CA GLU A 198 10.26 29.00 -9.56
C GLU A 198 11.36 28.94 -8.48
N ARG A 199 12.32 29.87 -8.49
CA ARG A 199 13.36 29.95 -7.44
C ARG A 199 12.78 30.23 -6.06
N ALA A 200 11.72 31.04 -5.97
CA ALA A 200 11.04 31.29 -4.70
C ALA A 200 10.33 30.03 -4.20
N TYR A 201 9.63 29.31 -5.08
CA TYR A 201 9.00 28.04 -4.78
C TYR A 201 10.01 26.99 -4.31
N ASN A 202 11.12 26.80 -5.03
CA ASN A 202 12.14 25.83 -4.63
C ASN A 202 12.75 26.16 -3.26
N ARG A 203 12.97 27.45 -2.96
CA ARG A 203 13.38 27.88 -1.62
C ARG A 203 12.33 27.61 -0.55
N ALA A 204 11.05 27.76 -0.87
CA ALA A 204 9.96 27.41 0.07
C ALA A 204 9.91 25.90 0.33
N VAL A 205 10.14 25.07 -0.70
CA VAL A 205 10.25 23.61 -0.57
C VAL A 205 11.45 23.23 0.32
N GLU A 206 12.62 23.82 0.07
CA GLU A 206 13.82 23.59 0.89
C GLU A 206 13.58 23.96 2.37
N LYS A 207 12.93 25.10 2.64
CA LYS A 207 12.58 25.49 4.02
C LYS A 207 11.65 24.48 4.68
N LEU A 208 10.61 24.05 3.97
CA LEU A 208 9.66 23.07 4.50
C LEU A 208 10.36 21.75 4.80
N LEU A 209 11.22 21.27 3.90
CA LEU A 209 12.00 20.06 4.09
C LEU A 209 12.88 20.14 5.34
N LEU A 210 13.62 21.25 5.52
CA LEU A 210 14.48 21.44 6.70
C LEU A 210 13.70 21.45 8.02
N GLU A 211 12.49 22.03 8.05
CA GLU A 211 11.64 21.97 9.25
C GLU A 211 11.11 20.55 9.51
N LEU A 212 10.74 19.81 8.47
CA LEU A 212 10.29 18.42 8.61
C LEU A 212 11.43 17.53 9.14
N VAL A 213 12.66 17.77 8.70
CA VAL A 213 13.87 17.11 9.22
C VAL A 213 14.08 17.47 10.69
N ARG A 214 13.98 18.75 11.06
CA ARG A 214 14.07 19.21 12.46
C ARG A 214 13.03 18.56 13.37
N LEU A 215 11.86 18.21 12.82
CA LEU A 215 10.77 17.54 13.52
C LEU A 215 10.88 16.01 13.53
N GLY A 216 11.96 15.46 12.94
CA GLY A 216 12.19 14.01 12.82
C GLY A 216 11.19 13.32 11.89
N GLN A 217 10.57 14.06 10.96
CA GLN A 217 9.61 13.50 10.01
C GLN A 217 10.26 12.99 8.74
N LEU A 218 11.32 13.64 8.29
CA LEU A 218 12.05 13.27 7.09
C LEU A 218 13.54 13.22 7.40
N HIS A 219 14.26 12.42 6.63
CA HIS A 219 15.70 12.49 6.56
C HIS A 219 16.12 13.17 5.26
N CYS A 220 17.26 13.86 5.29
CA CYS A 220 17.80 14.48 4.08
C CYS A 220 19.32 14.42 4.03
N VAL A 221 19.85 14.51 2.82
CA VAL A 221 21.27 14.63 2.57
C VAL A 221 21.54 15.93 1.87
N GLN A 222 22.34 16.77 2.52
CA GLN A 222 22.85 17.98 1.94
C GLN A 222 24.21 17.71 1.31
N ILE A 223 24.35 17.96 0.02
CA ILE A 223 25.65 17.89 -0.67
C ILE A 223 26.12 19.28 -1.07
N ARG A 224 27.43 19.51 -0.97
CA ARG A 224 28.10 20.74 -1.38
C ARG A 224 29.36 20.39 -2.17
N GLN A 225 29.44 20.91 -3.38
CA GLN A 225 30.60 20.75 -4.24
C GLN A 225 31.79 21.53 -3.65
N GLU A 226 32.89 20.84 -3.37
CA GLU A 226 34.11 21.46 -2.83
C GLU A 226 35.12 21.74 -3.93
N SER A 227 35.37 20.73 -4.77
CA SER A 227 36.34 20.85 -5.85
C SER A 227 35.91 20.07 -7.08
N VAL A 228 36.39 20.51 -8.23
CA VAL A 228 36.12 19.89 -9.52
C VAL A 228 37.40 19.89 -10.33
N GLN A 229 37.75 18.73 -10.87
CA GLN A 229 38.87 18.55 -11.77
C GLN A 229 38.38 18.55 -13.22
N ARG A 230 39.11 19.25 -14.09
CA ARG A 230 38.77 19.40 -15.50
C ARG A 230 39.96 19.07 -16.38
N ILE A 231 39.69 18.35 -17.46
CA ILE A 231 40.63 18.17 -18.56
C ILE A 231 40.00 18.85 -19.78
N GLY A 232 40.55 20.01 -20.17
CA GLY A 232 39.97 20.87 -21.19
C GLY A 232 38.61 21.45 -20.76
N LYS A 233 37.57 21.21 -21.55
CA LYS A 233 36.18 21.63 -21.25
C LYS A 233 35.36 20.59 -20.49
N LYS A 234 35.88 19.36 -20.33
CA LYS A 234 35.16 18.26 -19.67
C LYS A 234 35.55 18.17 -18.20
N ILE A 235 34.56 17.92 -17.35
CA ILE A 235 34.78 17.60 -15.95
C ILE A 235 35.11 16.13 -15.86
N THR A 236 36.17 15.77 -15.14
CA THR A 236 36.67 14.40 -15.05
C THR A 236 36.51 13.82 -13.66
N ALA A 237 36.68 14.63 -12.62
CA ALA A 237 36.44 14.22 -11.25
C ALA A 237 35.84 15.37 -10.44
N ALA A 238 35.16 15.05 -9.34
CA ALA A 238 34.59 16.02 -8.42
C ALA A 238 34.67 15.51 -6.97
N VAL A 239 34.78 16.45 -6.03
CA VAL A 239 34.71 16.16 -4.59
C VAL A 239 33.52 16.92 -4.02
N TYR A 240 32.66 16.20 -3.32
CA TYR A 240 31.51 16.72 -2.63
C TYR A 240 31.63 16.46 -1.14
N ALA A 241 31.43 17.49 -0.33
CA ALA A 241 31.12 17.30 1.07
C ALA A 241 29.63 16.96 1.20
N TYR A 242 29.28 16.04 2.07
CA TYR A 242 27.90 15.70 2.37
C TYR A 242 27.62 15.71 3.87
N GLN A 243 26.38 16.01 4.24
CA GLN A 243 25.90 16.07 5.62
C GLN A 243 24.49 15.49 5.68
N VAL A 244 24.21 14.71 6.71
CA VAL A 244 22.90 14.08 6.95
C VAL A 244 22.09 14.98 7.88
N ASP A 245 20.81 15.16 7.56
CA ASP A 245 19.82 15.94 8.32
C ASP A 245 20.21 17.40 8.61
N ASN A 246 21.19 17.91 7.86
CA ASN A 246 21.78 19.24 8.05
C ASN A 246 22.29 19.44 9.50
N ASP A 247 22.75 18.37 10.14
CA ASP A 247 23.37 18.36 11.47
C ASP A 247 24.65 17.50 11.48
N GLY A 248 25.48 17.65 12.51
CA GLY A 248 26.72 16.89 12.70
C GLY A 248 27.86 17.23 11.72
N GLU A 249 28.94 16.46 11.79
CA GLU A 249 30.13 16.67 10.96
C GLU A 249 29.96 16.19 9.51
N TRP A 250 30.64 16.89 8.59
CA TRP A 250 30.59 16.62 7.16
C TRP A 250 31.45 15.42 6.75
N GLY A 251 30.89 14.55 5.91
CA GLY A 251 31.63 13.54 5.17
C GLY A 251 32.09 14.05 3.80
N SER A 252 32.84 13.22 3.08
CA SER A 252 33.38 13.52 1.75
C SER A 252 33.18 12.35 0.79
N ILE A 253 32.67 12.66 -0.41
CA ILE A 253 32.46 11.72 -1.51
C ILE A 253 33.29 12.18 -2.70
N GLN A 254 34.09 11.25 -3.23
CA GLN A 254 34.84 11.44 -4.46
C GLN A 254 34.11 10.83 -5.64
N PHE A 255 34.13 11.52 -6.77
CA PHE A 255 33.50 11.10 -8.01
C PHE A 255 34.54 11.02 -9.13
N ASP A 256 34.58 9.88 -9.81
CA ASP A 256 35.19 9.74 -11.12
C ASP A 256 34.07 9.73 -12.17
N LEU A 257 33.96 10.83 -12.90
CA LEU A 257 32.92 11.02 -13.92
C LEU A 257 33.28 10.41 -15.27
N GLN A 258 34.54 10.00 -15.48
CA GLN A 258 34.94 9.28 -16.68
C GLN A 258 34.42 7.84 -16.62
N GLU A 259 34.68 7.19 -15.49
CA GLU A 259 34.23 5.81 -15.23
C GLU A 259 32.81 5.74 -14.63
N LYS A 260 32.22 6.89 -14.30
CA LYS A 260 30.92 7.01 -13.59
C LYS A 260 30.89 6.24 -12.28
N THR A 261 31.98 6.34 -11.52
CA THR A 261 32.11 5.70 -10.21
C THR A 261 32.22 6.77 -9.12
N ALA A 262 31.87 6.40 -7.90
CA ALA A 262 32.03 7.24 -6.73
C ALA A 262 32.36 6.39 -5.52
N TRP A 263 33.06 6.96 -4.55
CA TRP A 263 33.33 6.33 -3.27
C TRP A 263 33.38 7.36 -2.16
N VAL A 264 33.08 6.90 -0.95
CA VAL A 264 33.10 7.73 0.26
C VAL A 264 34.52 7.71 0.82
N GLU A 265 35.13 8.88 0.94
CA GLU A 265 36.46 9.04 1.57
C GLU A 265 36.30 9.12 3.09
N THR A 266 35.33 9.92 3.56
CA THR A 266 35.01 10.07 4.98
C THR A 266 33.50 10.06 5.15
N PHE A 267 33.01 9.27 6.11
CA PHE A 267 31.59 9.22 6.40
C PHE A 267 31.15 10.43 7.24
N ALA A 268 29.96 10.97 6.94
CA ALA A 268 29.32 11.97 7.79
C ALA A 268 28.92 11.36 9.15
N GLU A 269 28.81 12.18 10.19
CA GLU A 269 28.61 11.72 11.58
C GLU A 269 27.34 10.88 11.78
N HIS A 270 26.23 11.29 11.16
CA HIS A 270 24.93 10.63 11.27
C HIS A 270 24.64 9.64 10.12
N ASP A 271 25.69 9.26 9.38
CA ASP A 271 25.56 8.26 8.33
C ASP A 271 25.63 6.85 8.92
N LEU A 272 24.52 6.11 8.81
CA LEU A 272 24.40 4.72 9.22
C LEU A 272 25.13 3.85 8.19
N ARG A 273 26.44 3.71 8.38
CA ARG A 273 27.42 3.00 7.50
C ARG A 273 27.00 1.59 7.06
N ASP A 274 26.04 1.00 7.73
CA ASP A 274 25.59 -0.37 7.51
C ASP A 274 24.66 -0.51 6.30
N THR A 275 23.88 0.54 5.97
CA THR A 275 22.86 0.45 4.92
C THR A 275 23.27 1.09 3.60
N TRP A 276 24.26 1.98 3.60
CA TRP A 276 24.70 2.78 2.43
C TRP A 276 23.60 3.63 1.76
N THR A 277 22.38 3.67 2.32
CA THR A 277 21.20 4.32 1.74
C THR A 277 21.40 5.82 1.50
N VAL A 278 21.99 6.49 2.49
CA VAL A 278 22.31 7.92 2.48
C VAL A 278 23.33 8.24 1.37
N THR A 279 24.44 7.49 1.35
CA THR A 279 25.53 7.69 0.41
C THR A 279 25.13 7.33 -1.01
N ASP A 280 24.35 6.26 -1.18
CA ASP A 280 23.85 5.84 -2.49
C ASP A 280 22.89 6.89 -3.05
N ALA A 281 21.97 7.42 -2.24
CA ALA A 281 21.09 8.51 -2.66
C ALA A 281 21.88 9.76 -3.09
N ALA A 282 22.92 10.13 -2.34
CA ALA A 282 23.79 11.26 -2.69
C ALA A 282 24.57 11.02 -3.99
N ILE A 283 25.14 9.82 -4.17
CA ILE A 283 25.91 9.44 -5.34
C ILE A 283 25.02 9.44 -6.58
N GLN A 284 23.85 8.78 -6.52
CA GLN A 284 22.90 8.71 -7.63
C GLN A 284 22.44 10.11 -8.04
N ALA A 285 22.08 10.98 -7.10
CA ALA A 285 21.64 12.33 -7.41
C ALA A 285 22.71 13.15 -8.18
N VAL A 286 23.99 12.98 -7.86
CA VAL A 286 25.09 13.65 -8.58
C VAL A 286 25.32 13.04 -9.96
N LEU A 287 25.30 11.70 -10.08
CA LEU A 287 25.52 11.00 -11.35
C LEU A 287 24.36 11.21 -12.35
N GLU A 288 23.11 11.29 -11.87
CA GLU A 288 21.92 11.58 -12.68
C GLU A 288 21.85 13.04 -13.13
N SER A 289 22.49 13.95 -12.39
CA SER A 289 22.54 15.38 -12.76
C SER A 289 23.36 15.66 -14.02
N ASP A 290 23.96 14.63 -14.66
CA ASP A 290 24.89 14.79 -15.76
C ASP A 290 24.20 15.06 -17.12
N ASN A 291 23.72 16.30 -17.24
CA ASN A 291 23.44 16.99 -18.51
C ASN A 291 24.44 18.15 -18.73
N GLY A 292 25.69 17.99 -18.27
CA GLY A 292 26.78 18.94 -18.48
C GLY A 292 26.94 20.04 -17.43
N LYS A 293 26.17 20.02 -16.34
CA LYS A 293 26.34 20.92 -15.18
C LYS A 293 26.12 20.19 -13.85
N LEU A 294 27.23 19.95 -13.15
CA LEU A 294 27.21 19.45 -11.78
C LEU A 294 26.59 20.48 -10.82
N PRO A 295 25.75 20.04 -9.87
CA PRO A 295 25.13 20.92 -8.89
C PRO A 295 26.17 21.41 -7.88
N LYS A 296 26.15 22.72 -7.56
CA LYS A 296 27.04 23.27 -6.51
C LYS A 296 26.58 22.91 -5.10
N LYS A 297 25.26 22.87 -4.90
CA LYS A 297 24.60 22.50 -3.66
C LYS A 297 23.28 21.83 -4.03
N MET A 298 22.90 20.79 -3.29
CA MET A 298 21.62 20.13 -3.42
C MET A 298 21.20 19.57 -2.06
N LEU A 299 19.89 19.49 -1.84
CA LEU A 299 19.28 18.87 -0.68
C LEU A 299 18.41 17.72 -1.19
N ILE A 300 18.68 16.50 -0.74
CA ILE A 300 18.09 15.27 -1.26
C ILE A 300 17.27 14.64 -0.13
N PRO A 301 15.96 14.50 -0.24
CA PRO A 301 15.19 13.74 0.74
C PRO A 301 15.54 12.26 0.65
N VAL A 302 15.70 11.60 1.80
CA VAL A 302 16.00 10.17 1.88
C VAL A 302 14.96 9.51 2.76
N ASP A 303 14.44 8.39 2.28
CA ASP A 303 13.56 7.52 3.05
C ASP A 303 14.43 6.55 3.85
N LEU A 304 14.62 6.85 5.14
CA LEU A 304 15.20 5.91 6.07
C LEU A 304 14.04 5.25 6.79
N GLU A 305 13.81 3.96 6.52
CA GLU A 305 12.80 3.18 7.23
C GLU A 305 12.96 3.43 8.73
N ARG A 306 11.90 3.95 9.37
CA ARG A 306 11.89 4.15 10.81
C ARG A 306 11.94 2.78 11.50
N TYR A 307 13.12 2.41 11.97
CA TYR A 307 13.29 1.28 12.90
C TYR A 307 12.67 1.58 14.27
#